data_AF-A0A2T2YC85-F1
#
_entry.id   AF-A0A2T2YC85-F1
#
_cell.length_a   1.000
_cell.length_b   1.000
_cell.length_c   1.000
_cell.angle_alpha   90.00
_cell.angle_beta   90.00
_cell.angle_gamma   90.00
#
_symmetry.space_group_name_H-M   'P 1'
#
loop_
_entity.id
_entity.type
_entity.pdbx_description
1 polymer ?
#
loop_
_entity_poly.entity_id
_entity_poly.type
_entity_poly.pdbx_seq_one_letter_code
_entity_poly.pdbx_strand_id
1 'polypeptide(L)'
;MKILVFVLLFTILSYHSFAAVQDDSLRLLLTQREQLVKDYQYFNAQNSNFWGKKSKKDLLKIIDTLKGIIRKDSEIINTIKTSTLRKAVTLTVEQNKIAEQVKDDRVAVTNTIYALKTQVANLDNLQKSRQRKINELTEEANQERAKRSDRDKIIAVAAMFIIGLILYIFNLRRKLSLSAGKIRK
;
A
#
# COMPACT_ATOMS: atom_id res chain seq x y z
N MET A 1 -19.52 -16.14 -15.31
CA MET A 1 -18.30 -16.55 -14.57
C MET A 1 -17.63 -17.81 -15.12
N LYS A 2 -18.34 -18.92 -15.37
CA LYS A 2 -17.70 -20.20 -15.78
C LYS A 2 -16.86 -20.14 -17.08
N ILE A 3 -17.31 -19.39 -18.09
CA ILE A 3 -16.60 -19.23 -19.37
C ILE A 3 -15.28 -18.45 -19.19
N LEU A 4 -15.29 -17.42 -18.33
CA LEU A 4 -14.11 -16.57 -18.08
C LEU A 4 -13.03 -17.33 -17.31
N VAL A 5 -13.43 -18.21 -16.39
CA VAL A 5 -12.51 -19.14 -15.70
C VAL A 5 -11.90 -20.15 -16.68
N PHE A 6 -12.68 -20.66 -17.64
CA PHE A 6 -12.19 -21.63 -18.62
C PHE A 6 -11.15 -21.03 -19.59
N VAL A 7 -11.36 -19.78 -20.04
CA VAL A 7 -10.40 -19.06 -20.90
C VAL A 7 -9.10 -18.73 -20.13
N LEU A 8 -9.21 -18.35 -18.85
CA LEU A 8 -8.05 -18.09 -18.01
C LEU A 8 -7.25 -19.38 -17.73
N LEU A 9 -7.93 -20.51 -17.54
CA LEU A 9 -7.25 -21.80 -17.35
C LEU A 9 -6.57 -22.31 -18.64
N PHE A 10 -7.20 -22.09 -19.80
CA PHE A 10 -6.66 -22.48 -21.11
C PHE A 10 -5.41 -21.66 -21.50
N THR A 11 -5.40 -20.36 -21.17
CA THR A 11 -4.23 -19.50 -21.42
C THR A 11 -3.06 -19.91 -20.55
N ILE A 12 -3.26 -20.20 -19.26
CA ILE A 12 -2.20 -20.66 -18.34
C ILE A 12 -1.61 -22.01 -18.77
N LEU A 13 -2.45 -22.96 -19.23
CA LEU A 13 -1.97 -24.25 -19.76
C LEU A 13 -1.11 -24.07 -21.02
N SER A 14 -1.49 -23.13 -21.89
CA SER A 14 -0.78 -22.88 -23.15
C SER A 14 0.63 -22.33 -22.94
N TYR A 15 0.83 -21.50 -21.90
CA TYR A 15 2.16 -20.97 -21.54
C TYR A 15 3.08 -22.04 -20.93
N HIS A 16 2.55 -22.98 -20.15
CA HIS A 16 3.35 -24.06 -19.55
C HIS A 16 3.90 -25.03 -20.60
N SER A 17 3.11 -25.35 -21.63
CA SER A 17 3.52 -26.25 -22.70
C SER A 17 4.72 -25.72 -23.49
N PHE A 18 4.83 -24.41 -23.70
CA PHE A 18 5.89 -23.84 -24.54
C PHE A 18 7.26 -23.81 -23.86
N ALA A 19 7.31 -23.56 -22.55
CA ALA A 19 8.55 -23.64 -21.76
C ALA A 19 9.02 -25.09 -21.64
N ALA A 20 8.10 -26.02 -21.39
CA ALA A 20 8.39 -27.46 -21.32
C ALA A 20 8.93 -28.01 -22.65
N VAL A 21 8.36 -27.60 -23.79
CA VAL A 21 8.81 -28.02 -25.13
C VAL A 21 10.25 -27.58 -25.43
N GLN A 22 10.68 -26.43 -24.93
CA GLN A 22 12.03 -25.92 -25.19
C GLN A 22 13.09 -26.68 -24.37
N ASP A 23 12.79 -26.98 -23.10
CA ASP A 23 13.64 -27.85 -22.28
C ASP A 23 13.68 -29.29 -22.83
N ASP A 24 12.55 -29.82 -23.31
CA ASP A 24 12.50 -31.14 -23.95
C ASP A 24 13.33 -31.19 -25.23
N SER A 25 13.32 -30.11 -26.03
CA SER A 25 14.12 -30.03 -27.26
C SER A 25 15.63 -30.04 -26.98
N LEU A 26 16.08 -29.35 -25.93
CA LEU A 26 17.48 -29.36 -25.51
C LEU A 26 17.89 -30.73 -24.97
N ARG A 27 17.04 -31.37 -24.15
CA ARG A 27 17.28 -32.73 -23.62
C ARG A 27 17.37 -33.77 -24.74
N LEU A 28 16.53 -33.66 -25.76
CA LEU A 28 16.57 -34.53 -26.94
C LEU A 28 17.91 -34.35 -27.68
N LEU A 29 18.33 -33.12 -27.93
CA LEU A 29 19.60 -32.83 -28.62
C LEU A 29 20.82 -33.35 -27.84
N LEU A 30 20.82 -33.18 -26.52
CA LEU A 30 21.88 -33.71 -25.65
C LEU A 30 21.94 -35.23 -25.68
N THR A 31 20.79 -35.91 -25.61
CA THR A 31 20.71 -37.38 -25.71
C THR A 31 21.23 -37.87 -27.08
N GLN A 32 20.81 -37.22 -28.17
CA GLN A 32 21.28 -37.56 -29.53
C GLN A 32 22.79 -37.36 -29.68
N ARG A 33 23.33 -36.30 -29.08
CA ARG A 33 24.77 -36.02 -29.07
C ARG A 33 25.53 -37.07 -28.26
N GLU A 34 25.01 -37.50 -27.12
CA GLU A 34 25.59 -38.56 -26.30
C GLU A 34 25.67 -39.89 -27.07
N GLN A 35 24.61 -40.24 -27.81
CA GLN A 35 24.63 -41.43 -28.66
C GLN A 35 25.72 -41.36 -29.73
N LEU A 36 25.85 -40.23 -30.43
CA LEU A 36 26.91 -40.05 -31.44
C LEU A 36 28.32 -40.14 -30.82
N VAL A 37 28.50 -39.68 -29.58
CA VAL A 37 29.78 -39.82 -28.87
C VAL A 37 30.07 -41.28 -28.55
N LYS A 38 29.06 -42.06 -28.15
CA LYS A 38 29.20 -43.52 -27.95
C LYS A 38 29.56 -44.22 -29.25
N ASP A 39 28.92 -43.86 -30.36
CA ASP A 39 29.21 -44.40 -31.69
C ASP A 39 30.65 -44.06 -32.13
N TYR A 40 31.10 -42.83 -31.87
CA TYR A 40 32.47 -42.40 -32.11
C TYR A 40 33.45 -43.24 -31.29
N GLN A 41 33.21 -43.41 -29.98
CA GLN A 41 34.05 -44.22 -29.11
C GLN A 41 34.12 -45.67 -29.58
N TYR A 42 33.00 -46.22 -30.02
CA TYR A 42 32.92 -47.58 -30.58
C TYR A 42 33.76 -47.73 -31.86
N PHE A 43 33.59 -46.83 -32.83
CA PHE A 43 34.40 -46.85 -34.07
C PHE A 43 35.87 -46.53 -33.81
N ASN A 44 36.16 -45.72 -32.79
CA ASN A 44 37.52 -45.38 -32.40
C ASN A 44 38.21 -46.52 -31.62
N ALA A 45 37.47 -47.33 -30.87
CA ALA A 45 38.00 -48.50 -30.18
C ALA A 45 38.24 -49.71 -31.11
N GLN A 46 37.53 -49.79 -32.25
CA GLN A 46 37.79 -50.82 -33.24
C GLN A 46 39.14 -50.61 -33.93
N ASN A 47 40.07 -51.55 -33.68
CA ASN A 47 41.28 -51.72 -34.48
C ASN A 47 41.01 -52.75 -35.58
N SER A 48 40.59 -52.28 -36.75
CA SER A 48 40.37 -53.15 -37.91
C SER A 48 41.62 -53.17 -38.81
N ASN A 49 42.59 -54.01 -38.43
CA ASN A 49 43.40 -54.85 -39.31
C ASN A 49 44.59 -55.50 -38.59
N PHE A 50 45.07 -56.59 -39.19
CA PHE A 50 46.16 -57.52 -38.85
C PHE A 50 47.51 -56.90 -38.41
N TRP A 51 47.66 -55.56 -38.42
CA TRP A 51 48.87 -54.81 -38.04
C TRP A 51 48.58 -53.60 -37.12
N GLY A 52 47.39 -53.53 -36.52
CA GLY A 52 47.04 -52.48 -35.54
C GLY A 52 46.70 -51.10 -36.12
N LYS A 53 46.49 -50.97 -37.45
CA LYS A 53 46.11 -49.70 -38.10
C LYS A 53 44.63 -49.71 -38.50
N LYS A 54 43.92 -48.60 -38.31
CA LYS A 54 42.52 -48.41 -38.74
C LYS A 54 42.39 -48.44 -40.27
N SER A 55 41.33 -49.08 -40.77
CA SER A 55 41.01 -49.05 -42.20
C SER A 55 40.49 -47.68 -42.65
N LYS A 56 40.65 -47.35 -43.94
CA LYS A 56 40.07 -46.13 -44.55
C LYS A 56 38.56 -46.03 -44.34
N LYS A 57 37.85 -47.16 -44.34
CA LYS A 57 36.40 -47.22 -44.10
C LYS A 57 36.04 -46.80 -42.68
N ASP A 58 36.83 -47.20 -41.68
CA ASP A 58 36.59 -46.83 -40.29
C ASP A 58 36.90 -45.36 -40.03
N LEU A 59 37.96 -44.83 -40.67
CA LEU A 59 38.26 -43.40 -40.63
C LEU A 59 37.12 -42.57 -41.22
N LEU A 60 36.49 -43.01 -42.33
CA LEU A 60 35.34 -42.33 -42.91
C LEU A 60 34.12 -42.33 -41.97
N LYS A 61 33.85 -43.46 -41.31
CA LYS A 61 32.78 -43.54 -40.30
C LYS A 61 33.04 -42.61 -39.12
N ILE A 62 34.27 -42.59 -38.60
CA ILE A 62 34.68 -41.69 -37.52
C ILE A 62 34.46 -40.22 -37.92
N ILE A 63 34.89 -39.84 -39.12
CA ILE A 63 34.69 -38.47 -39.63
C ILE A 63 33.20 -38.12 -39.74
N ASP A 64 32.38 -39.04 -40.23
CA ASP A 64 30.94 -38.82 -40.36
C ASP A 64 30.26 -38.67 -38.99
N THR A 65 30.62 -39.51 -38.02
CA THR A 65 30.12 -39.38 -36.64
C THR A 65 30.56 -38.06 -36.01
N LEU A 66 31.81 -37.63 -36.21
CA LEU A 66 32.31 -36.35 -35.71
C LEU A 66 31.59 -35.16 -36.35
N LYS A 67 31.29 -35.21 -37.65
CA LYS A 67 30.44 -34.20 -38.31
C LYS A 67 29.04 -34.15 -37.70
N GLY A 68 28.47 -35.32 -37.39
CA GLY A 68 27.20 -35.43 -36.67
C GLY A 68 27.23 -34.75 -35.30
N ILE A 69 28.29 -34.99 -34.51
CA ILE A 69 28.49 -34.36 -33.20
C ILE A 69 28.56 -32.84 -33.34
N ILE A 70 29.40 -32.32 -34.26
CA ILE A 70 29.56 -30.87 -34.48
C ILE A 70 28.23 -30.21 -34.87
N ARG A 71 27.43 -30.88 -35.72
CA ARG A 71 26.10 -30.39 -36.08
C ARG A 71 25.19 -30.30 -34.85
N LYS A 72 25.18 -31.33 -34.01
CA LYS A 72 24.37 -31.34 -32.77
C LYS A 72 24.84 -30.31 -31.76
N ASP A 73 26.16 -30.13 -31.59
CA ASP A 73 26.71 -29.10 -30.73
C ASP A 73 26.30 -27.69 -31.21
N SER A 74 26.25 -27.46 -32.54
CA SER A 74 25.76 -26.19 -33.12
C SER A 74 24.27 -25.96 -32.86
N GLU A 75 23.44 -27.01 -33.00
CA GLU A 75 22.01 -26.96 -32.67
C GLU A 75 21.80 -26.65 -31.18
N ILE A 76 22.54 -27.30 -30.28
CA ILE A 76 22.50 -27.07 -28.83
C ILE A 76 22.84 -25.61 -28.51
N ILE A 77 23.93 -25.09 -29.05
CA ILE A 77 24.36 -23.70 -28.83
C ILE A 77 23.28 -22.71 -29.27
N ASN A 78 22.66 -22.94 -30.43
CA ASN A 78 21.59 -22.08 -30.93
C ASN A 78 20.36 -22.09 -30.02
N THR A 79 19.96 -23.27 -29.51
CA THR A 79 18.85 -23.40 -28.56
C THR A 79 19.13 -22.68 -27.24
N ILE A 80 20.37 -22.78 -26.72
CA ILE A 80 20.77 -22.08 -25.49
C ILE A 80 20.79 -20.56 -25.70
N LYS A 81 21.36 -20.08 -26.82
CA LYS A 81 21.41 -18.66 -27.14
C LYS A 81 20.01 -18.05 -27.25
N THR A 82 19.12 -18.73 -27.96
CA THR A 82 17.73 -18.25 -28.15
C THR A 82 16.95 -18.24 -26.84
N SER A 83 17.10 -19.25 -25.98
CA SER A 83 16.42 -19.24 -24.67
C SER A 83 16.96 -18.14 -23.75
N THR A 84 18.28 -17.91 -23.76
CA THR A 84 18.93 -16.86 -22.96
C THR A 84 18.49 -15.46 -23.40
N LEU A 85 18.48 -15.21 -24.72
CA LEU A 85 17.98 -13.95 -25.29
C LEU A 85 16.52 -13.70 -24.91
N ARG A 86 15.65 -14.71 -25.03
CA ARG A 86 14.25 -14.58 -24.62
C ARG A 86 14.11 -14.23 -23.15
N LYS A 87 14.83 -14.94 -22.27
CA LYS A 87 14.83 -14.65 -20.82
C LYS A 87 15.29 -13.22 -20.54
N ALA A 88 16.37 -12.76 -21.18
CA ALA A 88 16.86 -11.40 -21.00
C ALA A 88 15.84 -10.34 -21.46
N VAL A 89 15.18 -10.56 -22.61
CA VAL A 89 14.12 -9.67 -23.09
C VAL A 89 12.93 -9.65 -22.13
N THR A 90 12.45 -10.82 -21.69
CA THR A 90 11.34 -10.92 -20.73
C THR A 90 11.67 -10.19 -19.42
N LEU A 91 12.86 -10.42 -18.85
CA LEU A 91 13.29 -9.74 -17.64
C LEU A 91 13.37 -8.22 -17.82
N THR A 92 13.86 -7.75 -18.97
CA THR A 92 13.92 -6.31 -19.26
C THR A 92 12.52 -5.70 -19.38
N VAL A 93 11.60 -6.38 -20.06
CA VAL A 93 10.21 -5.95 -20.20
C VAL A 93 9.51 -5.93 -18.83
N GLU A 94 9.69 -6.96 -18.02
CA GLU A 94 9.15 -7.03 -16.66
C GLU A 94 9.72 -5.92 -15.77
N GLN A 95 11.03 -5.66 -15.82
CA GLN A 95 11.65 -4.56 -15.10
C GLN A 95 11.09 -3.20 -15.52
N ASN A 96 10.94 -2.95 -16.82
CA ASN A 96 10.37 -1.70 -17.32
C ASN A 96 8.91 -1.54 -16.88
N LYS A 97 8.12 -2.61 -16.93
CA LYS A 97 6.74 -2.62 -16.46
C LYS A 97 6.64 -2.34 -14.96
N ILE A 98 7.49 -2.97 -14.14
CA ILE A 98 7.56 -2.72 -12.70
C ILE A 98 7.96 -1.26 -12.44
N ALA A 99 8.93 -0.73 -13.17
CA ALA A 99 9.38 0.65 -13.02
C ALA A 99 8.27 1.66 -13.36
N GLU A 100 7.49 1.39 -14.41
CA GLU A 100 6.32 2.19 -14.79
C GLU A 100 5.23 2.12 -13.70
N GLN A 101 4.90 0.93 -13.21
CA GLN A 101 3.94 0.73 -12.11
C GLN A 101 4.37 1.48 -10.85
N VAL A 102 5.64 1.38 -10.45
CA VAL A 102 6.16 2.10 -9.28
C VAL A 102 6.07 3.62 -9.46
N LYS A 103 6.30 4.12 -10.68
CA LYS A 103 6.17 5.54 -10.99
C LYS A 103 4.71 6.00 -10.85
N ASP A 104 3.77 5.25 -11.41
CA ASP A 104 2.34 5.57 -11.34
C ASP A 104 1.82 5.51 -9.90
N ASP A 105 2.22 4.48 -9.13
CA ASP A 105 1.89 4.34 -7.71
C ASP A 105 2.42 5.53 -6.89
N ARG A 106 3.67 5.96 -7.16
CA ARG A 106 4.24 7.15 -6.51
C ARG A 106 3.41 8.40 -6.80
N VAL A 107 2.96 8.59 -8.03
CA VAL A 107 2.11 9.73 -8.41
C VAL A 107 0.75 9.63 -7.69
N ALA A 108 0.12 8.47 -7.66
CA ALA A 108 -1.15 8.24 -6.98
C ALA A 108 -1.07 8.51 -5.47
N VAL A 109 -0.03 7.98 -4.81
CA VAL A 109 0.24 8.23 -3.39
C VAL A 109 0.49 9.72 -3.14
N THR A 110 1.28 10.37 -3.98
CA THR A 110 1.57 11.80 -3.85
C THR A 110 0.28 12.63 -3.94
N ASN A 111 -0.57 12.36 -4.94
CA ASN A 111 -1.86 13.03 -5.10
C ASN A 111 -2.77 12.81 -3.89
N THR A 112 -2.79 11.59 -3.34
CA THR A 112 -3.58 11.24 -2.14
C THR A 112 -3.07 12.01 -0.92
N ILE A 113 -1.76 12.11 -0.73
CA ILE A 113 -1.15 12.89 0.35
C ILE A 113 -1.52 14.37 0.23
N TYR A 114 -1.46 14.95 -0.97
CA TYR A 114 -1.86 16.35 -1.20
C TYR A 114 -3.36 16.58 -0.91
N ALA A 115 -4.22 15.66 -1.33
CA ALA A 115 -5.65 15.72 -1.05
C ALA A 115 -5.92 15.65 0.47
N LEU A 116 -5.28 14.70 1.17
CA LEU A 116 -5.39 14.56 2.62
C LEU A 116 -4.88 15.80 3.36
N LYS A 117 -3.75 16.36 2.94
CA LYS A 117 -3.21 17.61 3.52
C LYS A 117 -4.21 18.75 3.40
N THR A 118 -4.88 18.86 2.25
CA THR A 118 -5.91 19.88 2.01
C THR A 118 -7.13 19.65 2.91
N GLN A 119 -7.58 18.39 3.05
CA GLN A 119 -8.69 18.04 3.94
C GLN A 119 -8.36 18.36 5.40
N VAL A 120 -7.16 18.02 5.87
CA VAL A 120 -6.70 18.34 7.23
C VAL A 120 -6.68 19.85 7.46
N ALA A 121 -6.16 20.63 6.51
CA ALA A 121 -6.16 22.09 6.61
C ALA A 121 -7.59 22.67 6.68
N ASN A 122 -8.52 22.13 5.88
CA ASN A 122 -9.92 22.55 5.92
C ASN A 122 -10.59 22.22 7.25
N LEU A 123 -10.34 21.02 7.79
CA LEU A 123 -10.86 20.60 9.08
C LEU A 123 -10.30 21.44 10.24
N ASP A 124 -9.01 21.76 10.22
CA ASP A 124 -8.38 22.65 11.21
C ASP A 124 -8.99 24.05 11.17
N ASN A 125 -9.19 24.62 9.98
CA ASN A 125 -9.86 25.91 9.82
C ASN A 125 -11.31 25.87 10.33
N LEU A 126 -12.05 24.80 10.03
CA LEU A 126 -13.41 24.61 10.53
C LEU A 126 -13.42 24.52 12.06
N GLN A 127 -12.50 23.76 12.65
CA GLN A 127 -12.37 23.62 14.10
C GLN A 127 -12.07 24.96 14.77
N LYS A 128 -11.13 25.75 14.21
CA LYS A 128 -10.82 27.10 14.69
C LYS A 128 -12.04 28.03 14.62
N SER A 129 -12.81 27.98 13.54
CA SER A 129 -14.04 28.75 13.40
C SER A 129 -15.08 28.37 14.45
N ARG A 130 -15.30 27.06 14.66
CA ARG A 130 -16.20 26.56 15.70
C ARG A 130 -15.77 26.98 17.10
N GLN A 131 -14.46 26.92 17.39
CA GLN A 131 -13.93 27.32 18.69
C GLN A 131 -14.17 28.82 18.94
N ARG A 132 -13.96 29.68 17.94
CA ARG A 132 -14.28 31.10 18.05
C ARG A 132 -15.75 31.32 18.34
N LYS A 133 -16.65 30.59 17.67
CA LYS A 133 -18.08 30.71 17.91
C LYS A 133 -18.49 30.26 19.32
N ILE A 134 -17.90 29.18 19.82
CA ILE A 134 -18.11 28.73 21.20
C ILE A 134 -17.68 29.81 22.18
N ASN A 135 -16.50 30.41 21.98
CA ASN A 135 -15.99 31.47 22.85
C ASN A 135 -16.93 32.70 22.83
N GLU A 136 -17.35 33.14 21.65
CA GLU A 136 -18.28 34.27 21.48
C GLU A 136 -19.62 34.01 22.22
N LEU A 137 -20.23 32.84 22.01
CA LEU A 137 -21.48 32.46 22.69
C LEU A 137 -21.30 32.33 24.22
N THR A 138 -20.13 31.89 24.67
CA THR A 138 -19.81 31.80 26.10
C THR A 138 -19.66 33.19 26.72
N GLU A 139 -19.00 34.11 26.01
CA GLU A 139 -18.90 35.51 26.42
C GLU A 139 -20.28 36.19 26.47
N GLU A 140 -21.11 36.00 25.46
CA GLU A 140 -22.49 36.50 25.41
C GLU A 140 -23.32 35.98 26.60
N ALA A 141 -23.29 34.66 26.84
CA ALA A 141 -23.98 34.06 27.98
C ALA A 141 -23.50 34.59 29.34
N ASN A 142 -22.19 34.85 29.47
CA ASN A 142 -21.62 35.45 30.68
C ASN A 142 -22.04 36.90 30.87
N GLN A 143 -22.10 37.69 29.79
CA GLN A 143 -22.60 39.07 29.83
C GLN A 143 -24.08 39.11 30.22
N GLU A 144 -24.91 38.20 29.69
CA GLU A 144 -26.30 38.09 30.11
C GLU A 144 -26.44 37.72 31.60
N ARG A 145 -25.64 36.76 32.07
CA ARG A 145 -25.61 36.38 33.49
C ARG A 145 -25.18 37.53 34.39
N ALA A 146 -24.17 38.31 33.97
CA ALA A 146 -23.71 39.49 34.70
C ALA A 146 -24.81 40.55 34.80
N LYS A 147 -25.49 40.87 33.68
CA LYS A 147 -26.64 41.79 33.67
C LYS A 147 -27.77 41.35 34.60
N ARG A 148 -28.11 40.05 34.60
CA ARG A 148 -29.11 39.49 35.52
C ARG A 148 -28.65 39.59 36.98
N SER A 149 -27.40 39.22 37.27
CA SER A 149 -26.83 39.33 38.62
C SER A 149 -26.81 40.75 39.15
N ASP A 150 -26.47 41.75 38.33
CA ASP A 150 -26.47 43.14 38.74
C ASP A 150 -27.89 43.66 39.03
N ARG A 151 -28.89 43.23 38.24
CA ARG A 151 -30.30 43.49 38.54
C ARG A 151 -30.72 42.86 39.86
N ASP A 152 -30.33 41.61 40.11
CA ASP A 152 -30.67 40.89 41.35
C ASP A 152 -30.02 41.54 42.58
N LYS A 153 -28.78 42.05 42.47
CA LYS A 153 -28.12 42.81 43.53
C LYS A 153 -28.89 44.09 43.89
N ILE A 154 -29.34 44.85 42.90
CA ILE A 154 -30.13 46.07 43.13
C ILE A 154 -31.43 45.74 43.86
N ILE A 155 -32.12 44.67 43.43
CA ILE A 155 -33.35 44.21 44.10
C ILE A 155 -33.07 43.78 45.54
N ALA A 156 -31.96 43.06 45.79
CA ALA A 156 -31.57 42.63 47.13
C ALA A 156 -31.29 43.82 48.07
N VAL A 157 -30.58 44.85 47.59
CA VAL A 157 -30.30 46.07 48.37
C VAL A 157 -31.60 46.83 48.68
N ALA A 158 -32.49 46.98 47.68
CA ALA A 158 -33.78 47.64 47.87
C ALA A 158 -34.65 46.89 48.88
N ALA A 159 -34.71 45.56 48.81
CA ALA A 159 -35.44 44.73 49.76
C ALA A 159 -34.88 44.87 51.19
N MET A 160 -33.56 44.89 51.35
CA MET A 160 -32.90 45.09 52.65
C MET A 160 -33.25 46.47 53.24
N PHE A 161 -33.27 47.53 52.42
CA PHE A 161 -33.63 48.87 52.87
C PHE A 161 -35.09 48.95 53.35
N ILE A 162 -36.02 48.32 52.63
CA ILE A 162 -37.44 48.25 53.02
C ILE A 162 -37.59 47.53 54.37
N ILE A 163 -36.93 46.39 54.53
CA ILE A 163 -36.95 45.64 55.81
C ILE A 163 -36.38 46.50 56.94
N GLY A 164 -35.28 47.20 56.70
CA GLY A 164 -34.68 48.13 57.66
C GLY A 164 -35.63 49.25 58.10
N LEU A 165 -36.35 49.86 57.15
CA LEU A 165 -37.36 50.89 57.46
C LEU A 165 -38.53 50.34 58.28
N ILE A 166 -38.99 49.12 57.98
CA ILE A 166 -40.07 48.46 58.75
C ILE A 166 -39.63 48.25 60.20
N LEU A 167 -38.41 47.72 60.41
CA LEU A 167 -37.84 47.54 61.74
C LEU A 167 -37.66 48.86 62.48
N TYR A 168 -37.24 49.91 61.77
CA TYR A 168 -37.10 51.25 62.32
C TYR A 168 -38.45 51.82 62.80
N ILE A 169 -39.49 51.73 61.97
CA ILE A 169 -40.86 52.15 62.33
C ILE A 169 -41.36 51.35 63.54
N PHE A 170 -41.14 50.05 63.56
CA PHE A 170 -41.55 49.20 64.69
C PHE A 170 -40.87 49.62 65.99
N ASN A 171 -39.57 49.93 65.95
CA ASN A 171 -38.83 50.43 67.11
C ASN A 171 -39.30 51.82 67.55
N LEU A 172 -39.58 52.73 66.60
CA LEU A 172 -40.18 54.04 66.90
C LEU A 172 -41.54 53.90 67.57
N ARG A 173 -42.40 53.02 67.05
CA ARG A 173 -43.73 52.76 67.63
C ARG A 173 -43.63 52.22 69.05
N ARG A 174 -42.64 51.35 69.31
CA ARG A 174 -42.35 50.82 70.65
C ARG A 174 -41.79 51.90 71.60
N LYS A 175 -40.94 52.81 71.12
CA LYS A 175 -40.45 53.95 71.91
C LYS A 175 -41.58 54.95 72.24
N LEU A 176 -42.45 55.24 71.27
CA LEU A 176 -43.60 56.12 71.48
C LEU A 176 -44.63 55.53 72.45
N SER A 177 -44.90 54.22 72.39
CA SER A 177 -45.80 53.57 73.36
C SER A 177 -45.24 53.56 74.78
N LEU A 178 -43.92 53.41 74.94
CA LEU A 178 -43.25 53.53 76.25
C LEU A 178 -43.24 54.98 76.77
N SER A 179 -43.09 55.98 75.90
CA SER A 179 -43.14 57.39 76.27
C SER A 179 -44.55 57.86 76.62
N ALA A 180 -45.59 57.37 75.92
CA ALA A 180 -46.99 57.68 76.22
C ALA A 180 -47.42 57.11 77.59
N GLY A 181 -46.81 56.00 78.04
CA GLY A 181 -47.01 55.46 79.39
C GLY A 181 -46.38 56.29 80.51
N LYS A 182 -45.45 57.21 80.20
CA LYS A 182 -44.74 58.01 81.21
C LYS A 182 -45.45 59.32 81.58
N ILE A 183 -46.45 59.76 80.82
CA ILE A 183 -47.26 60.97 81.09
C ILE A 183 -48.51 60.65 81.94
N ARG A 184 -48.80 59.36 82.18
CA ARG A 184 -49.93 58.87 83.01
C ARG A 184 -49.47 58.20 84.33
N LYS A 185 -48.45 58.78 84.98
CA LYS A 185 -48.16 58.51 86.39
C LYS A 185 -48.06 59.83 87.14
#